data_AF-A0A8J3DQ41-F1
#
_entry.id   AF-A0A8J3DQ41-F1
#
_cell.length_a   1.000
_cell.length_b   1.000
_cell.length_c   1.000
_cell.angle_alpha   90.00
_cell.angle_beta   90.00
_cell.angle_gamma   90.00
#
_symmetry.space_group_name_H-M   'P 1'
#
loop_
_entity.id
_entity.type
_entity.pdbx_description
1 polymer ?
#
loop_
_entity_poly.entity_id
_entity_poly.type
_entity_poly.pdbx_seq_one_letter_code
_entity_poly.pdbx_strand_id
1 'polypeptide(L)'
;MSTLALERPATEDLVLSKAAIRTAERLGLTSQDFAAVLGLSEASISRLRNEKLFLHRGQKAFELALLLVRLFRSLDAITGGDEMVSRRWMKAHNSALGGLPVEKIKSIAGLMDVIAYLDTRRAIL
;
A
#
# COMPACT_ATOMS: atom_id res chain seq x y z
N MET A 1 24.66 -26.41 19.17
CA MET A 1 24.42 -25.92 17.80
C MET A 1 22.94 -26.13 17.48
N SER A 2 22.09 -25.16 17.79
CA SER A 2 20.65 -25.26 17.53
C SER A 2 20.40 -24.93 16.06
N THR A 3 19.91 -25.91 15.31
CA THR A 3 19.49 -25.77 13.92
C THR A 3 18.39 -24.71 13.86
N LEU A 4 18.68 -23.56 13.24
CA LEU A 4 17.66 -22.58 12.86
C LEU A 4 16.74 -23.26 11.85
N ALA A 5 15.65 -23.86 12.33
CA ALA A 5 14.53 -24.15 11.46
C ALA A 5 14.15 -22.83 10.80
N LEU A 6 14.20 -22.76 9.48
CA LEU A 6 13.68 -21.63 8.72
C LEU A 6 12.22 -21.47 9.11
N GLU A 7 11.93 -20.55 10.04
CA GLU A 7 10.57 -20.25 10.46
C GLU A 7 9.79 -19.85 9.20
N ARG A 8 8.83 -20.69 8.83
CA ARG A 8 7.92 -20.35 7.76
C ARG A 8 7.15 -19.10 8.19
N PRO A 9 7.06 -18.08 7.31
CA PRO A 9 6.26 -16.89 7.62
C PRO A 9 4.83 -17.29 7.95
N ALA A 10 4.23 -16.58 8.91
CA ALA A 10 2.84 -16.80 9.27
C ALA A 10 1.93 -16.59 8.05
N THR A 11 0.77 -17.25 8.00
CA THR A 11 -0.17 -17.11 6.88
C THR A 11 -0.57 -15.65 6.65
N GLU A 12 -0.72 -14.86 7.70
CA GLU A 12 -1.04 -13.43 7.61
C GLU A 12 0.07 -12.61 6.91
N ASP A 13 1.33 -12.90 7.23
CA ASP A 13 2.50 -12.24 6.61
C ASP A 13 2.52 -12.49 5.10
N LEU A 14 2.24 -13.73 4.68
CA LEU A 14 2.14 -14.12 3.28
C LEU A 14 0.98 -13.40 2.58
N VAL A 15 -0.20 -13.41 3.20
CA VAL A 15 -1.41 -12.79 2.63
C VAL A 15 -1.23 -11.29 2.48
N LEU A 16 -0.74 -10.59 3.51
CA LEU A 16 -0.55 -9.15 3.45
C LEU A 16 0.54 -8.77 2.45
N SER A 17 1.68 -9.47 2.44
CA SER A 17 2.77 -9.21 1.49
C SER A 17 2.24 -9.25 0.05
N LYS A 18 1.47 -10.29 -0.29
CA LYS A 18 0.85 -10.44 -1.62
C LYS A 18 -0.21 -9.38 -1.90
N ALA A 19 -1.04 -9.05 -0.91
CA ALA A 19 -2.06 -8.02 -1.04
C ALA A 19 -1.45 -6.62 -1.27
N ALA A 20 -0.36 -6.30 -0.57
CA ALA A 20 0.36 -5.03 -0.72
C ALA A 20 0.98 -4.87 -2.10
N ILE A 21 1.63 -5.93 -2.62
CA ILE A 21 2.20 -5.95 -3.98
C ILE A 21 1.10 -5.69 -5.03
N ARG A 22 0.00 -6.44 -4.96
CA ARG A 22 -1.14 -6.28 -5.88
C ARG A 22 -1.79 -4.92 -5.77
N THR A 23 -1.87 -4.38 -4.57
CA THR A 23 -2.39 -3.04 -4.33
C THR A 23 -1.54 -1.98 -5.03
N ALA A 24 -0.21 -2.06 -4.88
CA ALA A 24 0.70 -1.15 -5.56
C ALA A 24 0.54 -1.21 -7.09
N GLU A 25 0.39 -2.41 -7.65
CA GLU A 25 0.17 -2.62 -9.08
C GLU A 25 -1.16 -2.02 -9.56
N ARG A 26 -2.27 -2.29 -8.86
CA ARG A 26 -3.60 -1.77 -9.22
C ARG A 26 -3.67 -0.25 -9.11
N LEU A 27 -3.00 0.33 -8.10
CA LEU A 27 -2.87 1.79 -7.96
C LEU A 27 -1.87 2.41 -8.96
N GLY A 28 -1.09 1.60 -9.67
CA GLY A 28 -0.09 2.07 -10.62
C GLY A 28 1.12 2.76 -9.97
N LEU A 29 1.48 2.33 -8.75
CA LEU A 29 2.66 2.78 -8.03
C LEU A 29 3.92 2.20 -8.64
N THR A 30 4.96 3.02 -8.78
CA THR A 30 6.29 2.54 -9.15
C THR A 30 6.93 1.77 -7.98
N SER A 31 8.03 1.06 -8.24
CA SER A 31 8.83 0.45 -7.16
C SER A 31 9.33 1.50 -6.16
N GLN A 32 9.69 2.68 -6.65
CA GLN A 32 10.13 3.81 -5.83
C GLN A 32 8.98 4.36 -4.95
N ASP A 33 7.79 4.57 -5.51
CA ASP A 33 6.63 5.03 -4.74
C ASP A 33 6.26 4.00 -3.67
N PHE A 34 6.22 2.73 -4.04
CA PHE A 34 5.87 1.65 -3.12
C PHE A 34 6.90 1.49 -2.00
N ALA A 35 8.19 1.62 -2.32
CA ALA A 35 9.28 1.65 -1.35
C ALA A 35 9.11 2.80 -0.34
N ALA A 36 8.84 4.01 -0.84
CA ALA A 36 8.63 5.19 -0.01
C ALA A 36 7.42 5.03 0.93
N VAL A 37 6.28 4.53 0.43
CA VAL A 37 5.06 4.29 1.22
C VAL A 37 5.30 3.29 2.36
N LEU A 38 6.07 2.23 2.11
CA LEU A 38 6.34 1.21 3.13
C LEU A 38 7.54 1.54 4.05
N GLY A 39 8.28 2.62 3.78
CA GLY A 39 9.53 2.92 4.48
C GLY A 39 10.61 1.86 4.24
N LEU A 40 10.64 1.27 3.04
CA LEU A 40 11.59 0.24 2.63
C LEU A 40 12.52 0.75 1.52
N SER A 41 13.62 0.05 1.29
CA SER A 41 14.46 0.26 0.11
C SER A 41 13.88 -0.44 -1.13
N GLU A 42 14.21 0.04 -2.33
CA GLU A 42 13.80 -0.62 -3.58
C GLU A 42 14.35 -2.06 -3.68
N ALA A 43 15.54 -2.34 -3.14
CA ALA A 43 16.07 -3.70 -3.04
C ALA A 43 15.19 -4.61 -2.15
N SER A 44 14.59 -4.06 -1.09
CA SER A 44 13.65 -4.80 -0.24
C SER A 44 12.32 -5.02 -0.95
N ILE A 45 11.83 -4.03 -1.71
CA ILE A 45 10.66 -4.21 -2.59
C ILE A 45 10.92 -5.28 -3.66
N SER A 46 12.10 -5.30 -4.27
CA SER A 46 12.49 -6.34 -5.23
C SER A 46 12.47 -7.74 -4.60
N ARG A 47 13.03 -7.89 -3.39
CA ARG A 47 12.95 -9.17 -2.66
C ARG A 47 11.52 -9.54 -2.27
N LEU A 48 10.70 -8.57 -1.87
CA LEU A 48 9.29 -8.76 -1.54
C LEU A 48 8.51 -9.30 -2.76
N ARG A 49 8.71 -8.71 -3.94
CA ARG A 49 8.10 -9.15 -5.21
C ARG A 49 8.54 -10.54 -5.66
N ASN A 50 9.78 -10.91 -5.33
CA ASN A 50 10.34 -12.22 -5.65
C ASN A 50 10.13 -13.25 -4.54
N GLU A 51 9.26 -12.97 -3.55
CA GLU A 51 8.95 -13.86 -2.42
C GLU A 51 10.19 -14.27 -1.60
N LYS A 52 11.23 -13.42 -1.60
CA LYS A 52 12.48 -13.56 -0.81
C LYS A 52 12.48 -12.72 0.47
N LEU A 53 11.42 -11.94 0.69
CA LEU A 53 11.17 -11.14 1.88
C LEU A 53 9.66 -11.11 2.10
N PHE A 54 9.23 -11.12 3.36
CA PHE A 54 7.83 -10.97 3.73
C PHE A 54 7.70 -9.82 4.74
N LEU A 55 6.54 -9.16 4.72
CA LEU A 55 6.17 -8.19 5.74
C LEU A 55 5.70 -8.98 6.96
N HIS A 56 6.34 -8.76 8.11
CA HIS A 56 6.01 -9.48 9.33
C HIS A 56 5.19 -8.62 10.29
N ARG A 57 4.18 -9.22 10.92
CA ARG A 57 3.42 -8.59 12.01
C ARG A 57 4.38 -8.04 13.07
N GLY A 58 4.11 -6.81 13.54
CA GLY A 58 4.98 -6.08 14.47
C GLY A 58 6.05 -5.21 13.81
N GLN A 59 6.26 -5.33 12.50
CA GLN A 59 7.12 -4.41 11.75
C GLN A 59 6.34 -3.22 11.21
N LYS A 60 6.98 -2.06 11.14
CA LYS A 60 6.32 -0.85 10.63
C LYS A 60 5.81 -0.99 9.20
N ALA A 61 6.58 -1.65 8.34
CA ALA A 61 6.20 -1.88 6.94
C ALA A 61 4.91 -2.74 6.81
N PHE A 62 4.64 -3.63 7.76
CA PHE A 62 3.39 -4.40 7.81
C PHE A 62 2.20 -3.49 8.10
N GLU A 63 2.30 -2.61 9.09
CA GLU A 63 1.24 -1.63 9.39
C GLU A 63 0.98 -0.68 8.22
N LEU A 64 2.05 -0.18 7.58
CA LEU A 64 1.93 0.71 6.42
C LEU A 64 1.29 0.00 5.21
N ALA A 65 1.61 -1.28 5.01
CA ALA A 65 0.95 -2.09 4.00
C ALA A 65 -0.55 -2.28 4.27
N LEU A 66 -0.95 -2.50 5.53
CA LEU A 66 -2.37 -2.54 5.88
C LEU A 66 -3.10 -1.23 5.55
N LEU A 67 -2.48 -0.10 5.88
CA LEU A 67 -3.02 1.23 5.57
C LEU A 67 -3.14 1.45 4.05
N LEU A 68 -2.12 1.05 3.29
CA LEU A 68 -2.16 1.13 1.83
C LEU A 68 -3.28 0.25 1.23
N VAL A 69 -3.46 -0.97 1.74
CA VAL A 69 -4.57 -1.85 1.33
C VAL A 69 -5.92 -1.23 1.68
N ARG A 70 -6.06 -0.60 2.85
CA ARG A 70 -7.28 0.12 3.24
C ARG A 70 -7.58 1.30 2.31
N LEU A 71 -6.56 2.10 1.98
CA LEU A 71 -6.67 3.19 1.01
C LEU A 71 -7.19 2.66 -0.32
N PHE A 72 -6.56 1.59 -0.82
CA PHE A 72 -6.95 0.97 -2.08
C PHE A 72 -8.41 0.51 -2.08
N ARG A 73 -8.85 -0.20 -1.03
CA ARG A 73 -10.24 -0.65 -0.93
C ARG A 73 -11.24 0.51 -0.89
N SER A 74 -10.87 1.62 -0.26
CA SER A 74 -11.73 2.81 -0.17
C SER A 74 -11.82 3.54 -1.51
N LEU A 75 -10.69 3.62 -2.24
CA LEU A 75 -10.66 4.17 -3.59
C LEU A 75 -11.45 3.29 -4.57
N ASP A 76 -11.23 1.97 -4.55
CA ASP A 76 -11.90 0.98 -5.42
C ASP A 76 -13.43 1.06 -5.29
N ALA A 77 -13.94 1.30 -4.08
CA ALA A 77 -15.37 1.49 -3.83
C ALA A 77 -15.93 2.75 -4.51
N ILE A 78 -15.20 3.87 -4.54
CA ILE A 78 -15.67 5.12 -5.16
C ILE A 78 -15.38 5.21 -6.66
N THR A 79 -14.47 4.37 -7.17
CA THR A 79 -14.18 4.27 -8.61
C THR A 79 -14.93 3.14 -9.30
N GLY A 80 -15.77 2.40 -8.56
CA GLY A 80 -16.55 1.28 -9.10
C GLY A 80 -15.68 0.10 -9.54
N GLY A 81 -14.49 -0.06 -8.96
CA GLY A 81 -13.54 -1.11 -9.33
C GLY A 81 -12.73 -0.83 -10.60
N ASP A 82 -12.95 0.30 -11.28
CA ASP A 82 -12.21 0.64 -12.50
C ASP A 82 -10.75 1.01 -12.17
N GLU A 83 -9.84 0.15 -12.61
CA GLU A 83 -8.40 0.30 -12.38
C GLU A 83 -7.83 1.55 -13.06
N MET A 84 -8.29 1.88 -14.26
CA MET A 84 -7.81 3.05 -15.00
C MET A 84 -8.29 4.35 -14.36
N VAL A 85 -9.51 4.36 -13.82
CA VAL A 85 -10.00 5.49 -13.01
C VAL A 85 -9.19 5.62 -11.72
N SER A 86 -8.93 4.50 -11.02
CA SER A 86 -8.15 4.49 -9.78
C SER A 86 -6.73 5.03 -9.98
N ARG A 87 -6.04 4.58 -11.03
CA ARG A 87 -4.70 5.08 -11.40
C ARG A 87 -4.70 6.56 -11.75
N ARG A 88 -5.69 7.02 -12.52
CA ARG A 88 -5.85 8.44 -12.85
C ARG A 88 -6.10 9.26 -11.60
N TRP A 89 -6.94 8.80 -10.70
CA TRP A 89 -7.22 9.47 -9.43
C TRP A 89 -5.95 9.65 -8.58
N MET A 90 -5.11 8.62 -8.49
CA MET A 90 -3.84 8.70 -7.75
C MET A 90 -2.86 9.73 -8.32
N LYS A 91 -2.90 9.99 -9.63
CA LYS A 91 -1.98 10.89 -10.35
C LYS A 91 -2.57 12.27 -10.65
N ALA A 92 -3.87 12.46 -10.46
CA ALA A 92 -4.53 13.73 -10.65
C ALA A 92 -4.34 14.63 -9.43
N HIS A 93 -4.21 15.94 -9.66
CA HIS A 93 -4.24 16.91 -8.57
C HIS A 93 -5.61 16.85 -7.89
N ASN A 94 -5.62 16.66 -6.58
CA ASN A 94 -6.82 16.67 -5.77
C ASN A 94 -6.81 17.92 -4.88
N SER A 95 -7.72 18.86 -5.16
CA SER A 95 -7.81 20.15 -4.48
C SER A 95 -8.12 20.02 -2.99
N ALA A 96 -8.94 19.05 -2.59
CA ALA A 96 -9.25 18.79 -1.17
C ALA A 96 -8.04 18.25 -0.40
N LEU A 97 -7.13 17.55 -1.09
CA LEU A 97 -5.90 17.02 -0.51
C LEU A 97 -4.69 17.96 -0.71
N GLY A 98 -4.84 19.03 -1.50
CA GLY A 98 -3.79 19.99 -1.81
C GLY A 98 -2.63 19.42 -2.62
N GLY A 99 -2.86 18.40 -3.46
CA GLY A 99 -1.76 17.77 -4.21
C GLY A 99 -2.13 16.46 -4.90
N LEU A 100 -1.11 15.77 -5.42
CA LEU A 100 -1.27 14.45 -6.03
C LEU A 100 -1.34 13.40 -4.91
N PRO A 101 -2.38 12.55 -4.86
CA PRO A 101 -2.48 11.52 -3.83
C PRO A 101 -1.25 10.60 -3.78
N VAL A 102 -0.67 10.23 -4.93
CA VAL A 102 0.53 9.39 -5.01
C VAL A 102 1.76 10.00 -4.32
N GLU A 103 1.89 11.33 -4.32
CA GLU A 103 2.98 12.01 -3.60
C GLU A 103 2.70 12.10 -2.11
N LYS A 104 1.44 12.36 -1.73
CA LYS A 104 1.07 12.51 -0.31
C LYS A 104 1.25 11.22 0.49
N ILE A 105 0.90 10.08 -0.09
CA ILE A 105 0.96 8.78 0.59
C ILE A 105 2.40 8.33 0.93
N LYS A 106 3.43 9.00 0.39
CA LYS A 106 4.85 8.75 0.72
C LYS A 106 5.23 9.17 2.14
N SER A 107 4.35 9.89 2.83
CA SER A 107 4.48 10.20 4.26
C SER A 107 3.36 9.55 5.05
N ILE A 108 3.61 9.18 6.31
CA ILE A 108 2.58 8.58 7.18
C ILE A 108 1.39 9.54 7.36
N ALA A 109 1.66 10.84 7.59
CA ALA A 109 0.61 11.85 7.73
C ALA A 109 -0.23 11.95 6.46
N GLY A 110 0.40 12.10 5.29
CA GLY A 110 -0.32 12.19 4.02
C GLY A 110 -1.06 10.90 3.65
N LEU A 111 -0.55 9.72 4.01
CA LEU A 111 -1.27 8.46 3.85
C LEU A 111 -2.57 8.44 4.68
N MET A 112 -2.48 8.87 5.95
CA MET A 112 -3.65 8.97 6.83
C MET A 112 -4.67 10.01 6.32
N ASP A 113 -4.21 11.17 5.85
CA ASP A 113 -5.09 12.21 5.28
C ASP A 113 -5.87 11.68 4.08
N VAL A 114 -5.20 10.96 3.17
CA VAL A 114 -5.83 10.39 1.98
C VAL A 114 -6.84 9.31 2.35
N ILE A 115 -6.53 8.45 3.33
CA ILE A 115 -7.48 7.45 3.85
C ILE A 115 -8.72 8.13 4.43
N ALA A 116 -8.54 9.14 5.29
CA ALA A 116 -9.65 9.86 5.92
C ALA A 116 -10.57 10.53 4.88
N TYR A 117 -9.98 11.14 3.85
CA TYR A 117 -10.71 11.71 2.73
C TYR A 117 -11.54 10.66 1.98
N LEU A 118 -10.93 9.52 1.64
CA LEU A 118 -11.60 8.45 0.89
C LEU A 118 -12.70 7.77 1.71
N ASP A 119 -12.47 7.54 3.01
CA ASP A 119 -13.48 6.98 3.91
C ASP A 119 -14.71 7.90 4.00
N THR A 120 -14.49 9.22 4.06
CA THR A 120 -15.58 10.22 4.05
C THR A 120 -16.35 10.18 2.73
N ARG A 121 -15.66 10.12 1.58
CA ARG A 121 -16.28 10.05 0.25
C ARG A 121 -17.10 8.78 0.06
N ARG A 122 -16.59 7.64 0.54
CA ARG A 122 -17.24 6.34 0.44
C ARG A 122 -18.51 6.23 1.28
N ALA A 123 -18.57 6.91 2.43
CA ALA A 123 -19.74 6.90 3.31
C ALA A 123 -20.99 7.58 2.70
N ILE A 124 -20.84 8.28 1.56
CA ILE A 124 -21.92 9.01 0.87
C ILE A 124 -22.59 8.12 -0.22
N LEU A 125 -21.97 6.99 -0.57
CA LEU A 125 -22.50 6.02 -1.54
C LEU A 125 -23.47 5.05 -0.86
#